data_AF-A0A136K8A7-F1
#
_entry.id   AF-A0A136K8A7-F1
#
_cell.length_a   1.000
_cell.length_b   1.000
_cell.length_c   1.000
_cell.angle_alpha   90.00
_cell.angle_beta   90.00
_cell.angle_gamma   90.00
#
_symmetry.space_group_name_H-M   'P 1'
#
loop_
_entity.id
_entity.type
_entity.pdbx_description
1 polymer ?
#
loop_
_entity_poly.entity_id
_entity_poly.type
_entity_poly.pdbx_seq_one_letter_code
_entity_poly.pdbx_strand_id
1 'polypeptide(L)'
;MANAQSISKAHETVRILRNDHRQILALFHLYLAAPADSRQATVDHILELIEEHFHREESLLADGSRPRNDQERKLLGQVLMEHEELRAMVDELRRSEADDDQALDEFFEDTMRAARAHFITEERDLFPHLETLAV
;
A
#
# COMPACT_ATOMS: atom_id res chain seq x y z
N MET A 1 -21.21 23.91 0.59
CA MET A 1 -20.81 23.27 -0.69
C MET A 1 -19.43 22.62 -0.63
N ALA A 2 -18.47 23.13 0.17
CA ALA A 2 -17.16 22.50 0.35
C ALA A 2 -17.20 21.04 0.88
N ASN A 3 -18.14 20.71 1.77
CA ASN A 3 -18.22 19.37 2.39
C ASN A 3 -18.54 18.25 1.37
N ALA A 4 -19.47 18.48 0.44
CA ALA A 4 -19.86 17.49 -0.57
C ALA A 4 -18.74 17.16 -1.56
N GLN A 5 -17.90 18.15 -1.87
CA GLN A 5 -16.78 17.97 -2.79
C GLN A 5 -15.63 17.19 -2.14
N SER A 6 -15.37 17.41 -0.85
CA SER A 6 -14.40 16.61 -0.07
C SER A 6 -14.85 15.15 0.11
N ILE A 7 -16.15 14.89 0.29
CA ILE A 7 -16.73 13.53 0.33
C ILE A 7 -16.49 12.79 -0.97
N SER A 8 -16.87 13.42 -2.09
CA SER A 8 -16.69 12.80 -3.40
C SER A 8 -15.22 12.51 -3.69
N LYS A 9 -14.30 13.38 -3.25
CA LYS A 9 -12.85 13.17 -3.40
C LYS A 9 -12.36 11.99 -2.56
N ALA A 10 -12.75 11.88 -1.29
CA ALA A 10 -12.33 10.78 -0.42
C ALA A 10 -12.82 9.41 -0.92
N HIS A 11 -14.10 9.32 -1.32
CA HIS A 11 -14.66 8.08 -1.87
C HIS A 11 -13.97 7.67 -3.18
N GLU A 12 -13.67 8.65 -4.04
CA GLU A 12 -12.94 8.39 -5.28
C GLU A 12 -11.50 7.93 -4.99
N THR A 13 -10.79 8.57 -4.05
CA THR A 13 -9.45 8.15 -3.66
C THR A 13 -9.45 6.73 -3.07
N VAL A 14 -10.38 6.39 -2.19
CA VAL A 14 -10.50 5.03 -1.65
C VAL A 14 -10.80 4.00 -2.76
N ARG A 15 -11.59 4.38 -3.77
CA ARG A 15 -11.83 3.52 -4.95
C ARG A 15 -10.54 3.27 -5.74
N ILE A 16 -9.70 4.29 -5.89
CA ILE A 16 -8.37 4.19 -6.53
C ILE A 16 -7.46 3.28 -5.70
N LEU A 17 -7.36 3.49 -4.37
CA LEU A 17 -6.52 2.66 -3.48
C LEU A 17 -6.92 1.18 -3.52
N ARG A 18 -8.23 0.87 -3.49
CA ARG A 18 -8.72 -0.51 -3.70
C ARG A 18 -8.34 -1.08 -5.07
N ASN A 19 -8.19 -0.24 -6.10
CA ASN A 19 -7.71 -0.69 -7.40
C ASN A 19 -6.20 -0.97 -7.38
N ASP A 20 -5.42 -0.12 -6.70
CA ASP A 20 -3.98 -0.32 -6.50
C ASP A 20 -3.72 -1.68 -5.83
N HIS A 21 -4.45 -2.01 -4.76
CA HIS A 21 -4.37 -3.32 -4.09
C HIS A 21 -4.55 -4.48 -5.07
N ARG A 22 -5.60 -4.42 -5.91
CA ARG A 22 -5.91 -5.47 -6.89
C ARG A 22 -4.81 -5.59 -7.93
N GLN A 23 -4.28 -4.46 -8.40
CA GLN A 23 -3.21 -4.43 -9.39
C GLN A 23 -1.91 -5.02 -8.82
N ILE A 24 -1.51 -4.61 -7.62
CA ILE A 24 -0.32 -5.12 -6.92
C ILE A 24 -0.45 -6.64 -6.70
N LEU A 25 -1.59 -7.11 -6.20
CA LEU A 25 -1.82 -8.55 -5.98
C LEU A 25 -1.86 -9.35 -7.29
N ALA A 26 -2.39 -8.77 -8.37
CA ALA A 26 -2.38 -9.41 -9.69
C ALA A 26 -0.97 -9.52 -10.26
N LEU A 27 -0.16 -8.47 -10.14
CA LEU A 27 1.25 -8.49 -10.53
C LEU A 27 2.05 -9.49 -9.69
N PHE A 28 1.73 -9.64 -8.41
CA PHE A 28 2.37 -10.65 -7.58
C PHE A 28 2.06 -12.08 -8.05
N HIS A 29 0.82 -12.37 -8.45
CA HIS A 29 0.51 -13.65 -9.08
C HIS A 29 1.25 -13.85 -10.41
N LEU A 30 1.43 -12.78 -11.20
CA LEU A 30 2.22 -12.82 -12.42
C LEU A 30 3.69 -13.14 -12.12
N TYR A 31 4.27 -12.52 -11.11
CA TYR A 31 5.64 -12.79 -10.64
C TYR A 31 5.82 -14.27 -10.29
N LEU A 32 4.92 -14.85 -9.49
CA LEU A 32 4.97 -16.27 -9.11
C LEU A 32 4.87 -17.22 -10.32
N ALA A 33 4.13 -16.83 -11.35
CA ALA A 33 3.93 -17.62 -12.56
C ALA A 33 5.04 -17.42 -13.62
N ALA A 34 5.83 -16.35 -13.53
CA ALA A 34 6.86 -16.01 -14.52
C ALA A 34 8.17 -16.78 -14.27
N PRO A 35 8.95 -17.08 -15.32
CA PRO A 35 10.34 -17.54 -15.19
C PRO A 35 11.22 -16.46 -14.53
N ALA A 36 12.23 -16.87 -13.75
CA ALA A 36 13.12 -15.97 -13.01
C ALA A 36 13.65 -14.81 -13.87
N ASP A 37 14.21 -15.14 -15.05
CA ASP A 37 14.78 -14.17 -16.01
C ASP A 37 13.80 -13.11 -16.54
N SER A 38 12.50 -13.26 -16.29
CA SER A 38 11.43 -12.34 -16.74
C SER A 38 10.74 -11.60 -15.59
N ARG A 39 11.13 -11.85 -14.34
CA ARG A 39 10.45 -11.29 -13.15
C ARG A 39 10.83 -9.85 -12.85
N GLN A 40 12.03 -9.41 -13.20
CA GLN A 40 12.56 -8.11 -12.79
C GLN A 40 11.62 -6.95 -13.12
N ALA A 41 11.11 -6.87 -14.36
CA ALA A 41 10.18 -5.82 -14.76
C ALA A 41 8.85 -5.85 -13.98
N THR A 42 8.43 -7.03 -13.51
CA THR A 42 7.23 -7.17 -12.66
C THR A 42 7.52 -6.72 -11.23
N VAL A 43 8.71 -7.07 -10.70
CA VAL A 43 9.18 -6.60 -9.39
C VAL A 43 9.24 -5.08 -9.37
N ASP A 44 9.94 -4.47 -10.32
CA ASP A 44 10.11 -3.01 -10.40
C ASP A 44 8.75 -2.27 -10.43
N HIS A 45 7.80 -2.80 -11.20
CA HIS A 45 6.45 -2.25 -11.29
C HIS A 45 5.68 -2.39 -9.97
N ILE A 46 5.81 -3.52 -9.27
CA ILE A 46 5.19 -3.70 -7.95
C ILE A 46 5.74 -2.68 -6.95
N LEU A 47 7.06 -2.50 -6.91
CA LEU A 47 7.71 -1.57 -5.98
C LEU A 47 7.28 -0.12 -6.23
N GLU A 48 7.18 0.29 -7.49
CA GLU A 48 6.67 1.61 -7.87
C GLU A 48 5.21 1.82 -7.44
N LEU A 49 4.33 0.84 -7.67
CA LEU A 49 2.93 0.94 -7.28
C LEU A 49 2.74 1.02 -5.76
N ILE A 50 3.56 0.30 -4.98
CA ILE A 50 3.51 0.37 -3.52
C ILE A 50 3.86 1.80 -3.04
N GLU A 51 4.90 2.40 -3.60
CA GLU A 51 5.29 3.78 -3.23
C GLU A 51 4.20 4.81 -3.62
N GLU A 52 3.62 4.67 -4.82
CA GLU A 52 2.52 5.53 -5.27
C GLU A 52 1.26 5.37 -4.40
N HIS A 53 0.93 4.13 -4.02
CA HIS A 53 -0.19 3.80 -3.13
C HIS A 53 -0.02 4.51 -1.78
N PHE A 54 1.13 4.36 -1.13
CA PHE A 54 1.40 5.02 0.17
C PHE A 54 1.37 6.54 0.05
N HIS A 55 1.95 7.11 -1.01
CA HIS A 55 1.94 8.56 -1.19
C HIS A 55 0.50 9.11 -1.32
N ARG A 56 -0.35 8.40 -2.07
CA ARG A 56 -1.75 8.77 -2.26
C ARG A 56 -2.55 8.63 -0.98
N GLU A 57 -2.35 7.55 -0.23
CA GLU A 57 -3.03 7.35 1.03
C GLU A 57 -2.62 8.39 2.07
N GLU A 58 -1.32 8.59 2.30
CA GLU A 58 -0.81 9.56 3.27
C GLU A 58 -1.26 10.99 2.96
N SER A 59 -1.35 11.35 1.68
CA SER A 59 -1.89 12.64 1.25
C SER A 59 -3.36 12.78 1.65
N LEU A 60 -4.17 11.71 1.52
CA LEU A 60 -5.56 11.70 1.96
C LEU A 60 -5.66 11.81 3.50
N LEU A 61 -4.79 11.12 4.23
CA LEU A 61 -4.74 11.17 5.70
C LEU A 61 -4.34 12.57 6.20
N ALA A 62 -3.39 13.22 5.53
CA ALA A 62 -2.97 14.59 5.84
C ALA A 62 -4.10 15.61 5.58
N ASP A 63 -4.86 15.45 4.51
CA ASP A 63 -6.01 16.30 4.16
C ASP A 63 -7.18 16.15 5.16
N GLY A 64 -7.39 14.95 5.72
CA GLY A 64 -8.47 14.64 6.67
C GLY A 64 -8.12 14.83 8.16
N SER A 65 -6.96 15.44 8.45
CA SER A 65 -6.17 15.22 9.67
C SER A 65 -6.70 15.83 10.97
N ARG A 66 -7.80 15.30 11.50
CA ARG A 66 -7.94 15.27 12.96
C ARG A 66 -8.63 14.00 13.45
N PRO A 67 -7.88 13.05 14.05
CA PRO A 67 -8.51 11.87 14.62
C PRO A 67 -9.55 12.29 15.66
N ARG A 68 -10.76 11.74 15.54
CA ARG A 68 -11.90 12.13 16.38
C ARG A 68 -11.83 11.50 17.76
N ASN A 69 -11.09 10.41 17.90
CA ASN A 69 -10.90 9.67 19.15
C ASN A 69 -9.54 8.94 19.19
N ASP A 70 -9.23 8.32 20.33
CA ASP A 70 -7.96 7.60 20.53
C ASP A 70 -7.82 6.34 19.68
N GLN A 71 -8.94 5.68 19.34
CA GLN A 71 -8.92 4.48 18.50
C GLN A 71 -8.50 4.82 17.06
N GLU A 72 -9.06 5.90 16.51
CA GLU A 72 -8.71 6.41 15.19
C GLU A 72 -7.24 6.86 15.15
N ARG A 73 -6.78 7.54 16.21
CA ARG A 73 -5.36 7.91 16.33
C ARG A 73 -4.44 6.69 16.32
N LYS A 74 -4.81 5.61 17.02
CA LYS A 74 -4.04 4.36 17.03
C LYS A 74 -4.02 3.68 15.66
N LEU A 75 -5.17 3.61 14.99
CA LEU A 75 -5.28 3.04 13.64
C LEU A 75 -4.37 3.79 12.66
N LEU A 76 -4.47 5.13 12.62
CA LEU A 76 -3.61 5.95 11.76
C LEU A 76 -2.12 5.79 12.08
N GLY A 77 -1.76 5.75 13.37
CA GLY A 77 -0.38 5.50 13.78
C GLY A 77 0.14 4.12 13.37
N GLN A 78 -0.71 3.09 13.43
CA GLN A 78 -0.38 1.75 12.98
C GLN A 78 -0.15 1.70 11.47
N VAL A 79 -1.06 2.26 10.67
CA VAL A 79 -0.94 2.28 9.20
C VAL A 79 0.35 2.98 8.77
N LEU A 80 0.67 4.14 9.35
CA LEU A 80 1.89 4.89 9.02
C LEU A 80 3.17 4.11 9.40
N MET A 81 3.15 3.39 10.52
CA MET A 81 4.26 2.53 10.92
C MET A 81 4.43 1.35 9.94
N GLU A 82 3.33 0.73 9.52
CA GLU A 82 3.35 -0.34 8.52
C GLU A 82 3.86 0.17 7.15
N HIS A 83 3.58 1.41 6.76
CA HIS A 83 4.18 2.04 5.57
C HIS A 83 5.68 2.21 5.70
N GLU A 84 6.18 2.66 6.86
CA GLU A 84 7.61 2.81 7.10
C GLU A 84 8.34 1.47 7.00
N GLU A 85 7.76 0.40 7.57
CA GLU A 85 8.27 -0.97 7.47
C GLU A 85 8.31 -1.45 6.01
N LEU A 86 7.21 -1.31 5.28
CA LEU A 86 7.13 -1.73 3.88
C LEU A 86 8.07 -0.93 2.97
N ARG A 87 8.23 0.39 3.20
CA ARG A 87 9.22 1.19 2.47
C ARG A 87 10.64 0.74 2.73
N ALA A 88 10.97 0.36 3.96
CA ALA A 88 12.29 -0.19 4.26
C ALA A 88 12.55 -1.51 3.51
N MET A 89 11.54 -2.36 3.37
CA MET A 89 11.64 -3.59 2.57
C MET A 89 11.79 -3.29 1.07
N VAL A 90 11.02 -2.36 0.53
CA VAL A 90 11.11 -1.90 -0.88
C VAL A 90 12.51 -1.33 -1.17
N ASP A 91 13.02 -0.47 -0.28
CA ASP A 91 14.36 0.12 -0.40
C ASP A 91 15.46 -0.94 -0.42
N GLU A 92 15.34 -1.97 0.40
CA GLU A 92 16.29 -3.08 0.45
C GLU A 92 16.27 -3.88 -0.86
N LEU A 93 15.08 -4.19 -1.39
CA LEU A 93 14.91 -4.85 -2.70
C LEU A 93 15.50 -4.03 -3.85
N ARG A 94 15.38 -2.70 -3.81
CA ARG A 94 15.96 -1.81 -4.84
C ARG A 94 17.49 -1.75 -4.78
N ARG A 95 18.08 -1.95 -3.60
CA ARG A 95 19.54 -1.84 -3.38
C ARG A 95 20.27 -3.15 -3.54
N SER A 96 19.58 -4.29 -3.55
CA SER A 96 20.26 -5.57 -3.73
C SER A 96 20.81 -5.68 -5.14
N GLU A 97 22.13 -5.72 -5.27
CA GLU A 97 22.81 -6.14 -6.49
C GLU A 97 22.80 -7.67 -6.53
N ALA A 98 22.19 -8.24 -7.56
CA ALA A 98 21.86 -9.66 -7.67
C ALA A 98 23.12 -10.56 -7.80
N ASP A 99 23.59 -11.09 -6.68
CA ASP A 99 24.53 -12.22 -6.62
C ASP A 99 23.87 -13.50 -6.02
N ASP A 100 22.70 -13.40 -5.39
CA ASP A 100 21.91 -14.53 -4.84
C ASP A 100 20.41 -14.35 -5.13
N ASP A 101 19.96 -14.83 -6.29
CA ASP A 101 18.58 -14.72 -6.76
C ASP A 101 17.56 -15.40 -5.83
N GLN A 102 17.95 -16.43 -5.07
CA GLN A 102 17.02 -17.15 -4.21
C GLN A 102 16.66 -16.35 -2.95
N ALA A 103 17.66 -15.78 -2.27
CA ALA A 103 17.42 -14.97 -1.09
C ALA A 103 16.58 -13.73 -1.39
N LEU A 104 16.77 -13.16 -2.60
CA LEU A 104 15.98 -12.02 -3.08
C LEU A 104 14.53 -12.40 -3.37
N ASP A 105 14.30 -13.55 -4.01
CA ASP A 105 12.96 -14.07 -4.23
C ASP A 105 12.21 -14.32 -2.91
N GLU A 106 12.87 -14.94 -1.91
CA GLU A 106 12.28 -15.17 -0.59
C GLU A 106 11.93 -13.86 0.13
N PHE A 107 12.83 -12.87 0.09
CA PHE A 107 12.59 -11.55 0.69
C PHE A 107 11.48 -10.76 -0.03
N PHE A 108 11.41 -10.88 -1.36
CA PHE A 108 10.32 -10.29 -2.13
C PHE A 108 8.97 -10.91 -1.75
N GLU A 109 8.90 -12.24 -1.58
CA GLU A 109 7.68 -12.89 -1.12
C GLU A 109 7.27 -12.46 0.30
N ASP A 110 8.23 -12.26 1.22
CA ASP A 110 7.96 -11.71 2.55
C ASP A 110 7.40 -10.29 2.47
N THR A 111 7.99 -9.45 1.62
CA THR A 111 7.49 -8.10 1.34
C THR A 111 6.05 -8.15 0.86
N MET A 112 5.72 -9.08 -0.04
CA MET A 112 4.37 -9.24 -0.57
C MET A 112 3.37 -9.82 0.45
N ARG A 113 3.82 -10.68 1.38
CA ARG A 113 3.01 -11.12 2.51
C ARG A 113 2.67 -9.96 3.44
N ALA A 114 3.65 -9.10 3.76
CA ALA A 114 3.45 -7.91 4.58
C ALA A 114 2.49 -6.93 3.90
N ALA A 115 2.69 -6.62 2.62
CA ALA A 115 1.81 -5.74 1.84
C ALA A 115 0.37 -6.26 1.81
N ARG A 116 0.18 -7.57 1.60
CA ARG A 116 -1.16 -8.18 1.62
C ARG A 116 -1.83 -8.08 2.99
N ALA A 117 -1.10 -8.27 4.08
CA ALA A 117 -1.64 -8.13 5.42
C ALA A 117 -2.06 -6.69 5.71
N HIS A 118 -1.23 -5.73 5.28
CA HIS A 118 -1.52 -4.31 5.34
C HIS A 118 -2.79 -3.93 4.57
N PHE A 119 -2.92 -4.36 3.31
CA PHE A 119 -4.12 -4.12 2.48
C PHE A 119 -5.42 -4.64 3.13
N ILE A 120 -5.34 -5.78 3.81
CA ILE A 120 -6.50 -6.33 4.54
C ILE A 120 -6.88 -5.42 5.71
N THR A 121 -5.90 -4.89 6.44
CA THR A 121 -6.15 -3.94 7.54
C THR A 121 -6.72 -2.63 7.01
N GLU A 122 -6.17 -2.08 5.92
CA GLU A 122 -6.70 -0.86 5.30
C GLU A 122 -8.15 -1.06 4.82
N GLU A 123 -8.43 -2.12 4.08
CA GLU A 123 -9.79 -2.37 3.56
C GLU A 123 -10.81 -2.66 4.66
N ARG A 124 -10.41 -3.34 5.73
CA ARG A 124 -11.28 -3.68 6.86
C ARG A 124 -11.52 -2.49 7.77
N ASP A 125 -10.45 -1.76 8.09
CA ASP A 125 -10.47 -0.77 9.16
C ASP A 125 -10.32 0.63 8.59
N LEU A 126 -9.27 0.95 7.83
CA LEU A 126 -8.99 2.34 7.44
C LEU A 126 -9.99 2.91 6.43
N PHE A 127 -10.28 2.21 5.33
CA PHE A 127 -11.14 2.71 4.25
C PHE A 127 -12.56 3.03 4.72
N PRO A 128 -13.24 2.18 5.52
CA PRO A 128 -14.52 2.56 6.11
C PRO A 128 -14.44 3.82 6.99
N HIS A 129 -13.32 4.04 7.69
CA HIS A 129 -13.13 5.27 8.46
C HIS A 129 -12.98 6.49 7.52
N LEU A 130 -12.23 6.37 6.43
CA LEU A 130 -12.04 7.47 5.46
C LEU A 130 -13.32 7.82 4.70
N GLU A 131 -14.11 6.81 4.34
CA GLU A 131 -15.40 7.00 3.66
C GLU A 131 -16.45 7.66 4.59
N THR A 132 -16.31 7.50 5.92
CA THR A 132 -17.18 8.12 6.92
C THR A 132 -16.64 9.43 7.50
N LEU A 133 -15.34 9.69 7.40
CA LEU A 133 -14.69 10.94 7.83
C LEU A 133 -15.13 12.16 7.02
N ALA A 134 -15.60 11.93 5.80
CA ALA A 134 -16.07 13.01 4.96
C ALA A 134 -17.51 13.47 5.29
N VAL A 135 -18.26 12.74 6.13
CA VAL A 135 -19.61 13.11 6.59
C VAL A 135 -19.52 14.10 7.76
#